data_AF-A0A962S9P2-F1
#
_entry.id   AF-A0A962S9P2-F1
#
_cell.length_a   1.000
_cell.length_b   1.000
_cell.length_c   1.000
_cell.angle_alpha   90.00
_cell.angle_beta   90.00
_cell.angle_gamma   90.00
#
_symmetry.space_group_name_H-M   'P 1'
#
loop_
_entity.id
_entity.type
_entity.pdbx_description
1 polymer ?
#
loop_
_entity_poly.entity_id
_entity_poly.type
_entity_poly.pdbx_seq_one_letter_code
_entity_poly.pdbx_strand_id
1 'polypeptide(L)'
;MALKESTGDTLKVAESSLNEAELEQYIHSIGERIRAIRTRRGMIRKHLSKHSGVSERYLAQAESGKANLSVSLLWRIARAMEVQLTELLPNASAAPGSPALQMMLARLNAEQQEAALELLKRRFVKSGGQVQGVALVGLRGAGKTRLGSLLADEYKLPFIRLGDVIEEIAQMSIGELFSLGGQHAYRRIERQALEQTIETHPLAVVESGGSLVTESDTYSRLLDNYFTVWVKATAEEHMNRVMDQGDMRPMADNEQAMEDLKLILAEREAEYRMADYILDTSRRKVLDCSLELARCCEEYLQSGESAG
;
A
#
# COMPACT_ATOMS: atom_id res chain seq x y z
N MET A 1 -49.12 -11.44 -1.59
CA MET A 1 -47.99 -12.41 -1.57
C MET A 1 -47.07 -12.03 -2.72
N ALA A 2 -46.23 -11.03 -2.48
CA ALA A 2 -45.34 -10.43 -3.46
C ALA A 2 -44.03 -10.08 -2.76
N LEU A 3 -42.97 -10.05 -3.57
CA LEU A 3 -41.63 -9.51 -3.31
C LEU A 3 -40.67 -10.41 -2.53
N LYS A 4 -39.77 -11.08 -3.26
CA LYS A 4 -38.31 -11.12 -3.00
C LYS A 4 -37.64 -12.07 -4.00
N GLU A 5 -37.31 -11.58 -5.18
CA GLU A 5 -36.35 -12.20 -6.11
C GLU A 5 -36.11 -11.20 -7.25
N SER A 6 -35.28 -10.17 -7.01
CA SER A 6 -34.83 -9.25 -8.07
C SER A 6 -33.64 -8.37 -7.69
N THR A 7 -33.24 -8.26 -6.42
CA THR A 7 -32.25 -7.25 -6.00
C THR A 7 -30.79 -7.68 -6.18
N GLY A 8 -30.50 -8.98 -6.23
CA GLY A 8 -29.13 -9.51 -6.34
C GLY A 8 -28.54 -9.47 -7.76
N ASP A 9 -29.39 -9.52 -8.78
CA ASP A 9 -28.95 -9.52 -10.19
C ASP A 9 -28.72 -8.09 -10.70
N THR A 10 -29.51 -7.12 -10.22
CA THR A 10 -29.37 -5.70 -10.58
C THR A 10 -28.09 -5.07 -10.03
N LEU A 11 -27.60 -5.54 -8.87
CA LEU A 11 -26.35 -5.05 -8.26
C LEU A 11 -25.10 -5.56 -8.98
N LYS A 12 -25.07 -6.82 -9.42
CA LYS A 12 -23.94 -7.38 -10.22
C LYS A 12 -23.82 -6.72 -11.60
N VAL A 13 -24.96 -6.44 -12.24
CA VAL A 13 -25.00 -5.74 -13.54
C VAL A 13 -24.57 -4.27 -13.40
N ALA A 14 -24.89 -3.63 -12.27
CA ALA A 14 -24.46 -2.26 -11.97
C ALA A 14 -22.95 -2.17 -11.70
N GLU A 15 -22.37 -3.07 -10.90
CA GLU A 15 -20.92 -3.11 -10.62
C GLU A 15 -20.07 -3.44 -11.85
N SER A 16 -20.54 -4.33 -12.73
CA SER A 16 -19.84 -4.59 -14.00
C SER A 16 -19.86 -3.38 -14.93
N SER A 17 -20.97 -2.62 -14.93
CA SER A 17 -21.12 -1.43 -15.80
C SER A 17 -20.27 -0.24 -15.35
N LEU A 18 -20.04 -0.09 -14.05
CA LEU A 18 -19.16 0.95 -13.50
C LEU A 18 -17.69 0.69 -13.87
N ASN A 19 -17.24 -0.57 -13.76
CA ASN A 19 -15.89 -0.97 -14.16
C ASN A 19 -15.64 -0.86 -15.67
N GLU A 20 -16.67 -1.08 -16.49
CA GLU A 20 -16.58 -0.95 -17.95
C GLU A 20 -16.48 0.52 -18.39
N ALA A 21 -17.26 1.42 -17.76
CA ALA A 21 -17.18 2.85 -18.02
C ALA A 21 -15.82 3.45 -17.59
N GLU A 22 -15.28 3.04 -16.44
CA GLU A 22 -13.94 3.44 -15.99
C GLU A 22 -12.85 2.93 -16.94
N LEU A 23 -12.97 1.69 -17.40
CA LEU A 23 -12.05 1.10 -18.38
C LEU A 23 -12.09 1.84 -19.72
N GLU A 24 -13.28 2.20 -20.22
CA GLU A 24 -13.44 3.00 -21.45
C GLU A 24 -12.77 4.38 -21.31
N GLN A 25 -12.96 5.05 -20.17
CA GLN A 25 -12.30 6.33 -19.89
C GLN A 25 -10.78 6.19 -19.83
N TYR A 26 -10.29 5.11 -19.20
CA TYR A 26 -8.86 4.82 -19.13
C TYR A 26 -8.25 4.60 -20.52
N ILE A 27 -8.89 3.77 -21.35
CA ILE A 27 -8.47 3.52 -22.75
C ILE A 27 -8.48 4.83 -23.56
N HIS A 28 -9.50 5.67 -23.36
CA HIS A 28 -9.58 6.97 -24.01
C HIS A 28 -8.39 7.87 -23.66
N SER A 29 -8.02 7.95 -22.38
CA SER A 29 -6.89 8.75 -21.92
C SER A 29 -5.53 8.30 -22.48
N ILE A 30 -5.34 6.98 -22.67
CA ILE A 30 -4.16 6.43 -23.37
C ILE A 30 -4.14 6.92 -24.82
N GLY A 31 -5.29 6.87 -25.50
CA GLY A 31 -5.44 7.34 -26.87
C GLY A 31 -5.06 8.83 -27.03
N GLU A 32 -5.55 9.68 -26.12
CA GLU A 32 -5.22 11.10 -26.09
C GLU A 32 -3.72 11.35 -25.86
N ARG A 33 -3.08 10.59 -24.96
CA ARG A 33 -1.64 10.68 -24.70
C ARG A 33 -0.80 10.29 -25.91
N ILE A 34 -1.13 9.19 -26.57
CA ILE A 34 -0.46 8.76 -27.81
C ILE A 34 -0.56 9.89 -28.85
N ARG A 35 -1.74 10.47 -29.03
CA ARG A 35 -1.95 11.60 -29.95
C ARG A 35 -1.12 12.82 -29.54
N ALA A 36 -1.14 13.21 -28.26
CA ALA A 36 -0.44 14.38 -27.75
C ALA A 36 1.08 14.27 -27.93
N ILE A 37 1.66 13.12 -27.58
CA ILE A 37 3.09 12.84 -27.74
C ILE A 37 3.47 12.83 -29.23
N ARG A 38 2.68 12.14 -30.06
CA ARG A 38 2.89 12.09 -31.52
C ARG A 38 2.90 13.50 -32.12
N THR A 39 1.94 14.34 -31.77
CA THR A 39 1.84 15.73 -32.25
C THR A 39 2.99 16.59 -31.73
N ARG A 40 3.37 16.48 -30.45
CA ARG A 40 4.50 17.21 -29.87
C ARG A 40 5.83 16.90 -30.56
N ARG A 41 6.00 15.64 -31.01
CA ARG A 41 7.16 15.20 -31.80
C ARG A 41 7.05 15.46 -33.30
N GLY A 42 6.03 16.21 -33.74
CA GLY A 42 5.84 16.54 -35.16
C GLY A 42 5.54 15.33 -36.06
N MET A 43 5.12 14.21 -35.49
CA MET A 43 4.89 12.98 -36.25
C MET A 43 3.47 12.96 -36.83
N ILE A 44 3.34 12.65 -38.12
CA ILE A 44 2.05 12.29 -38.74
C ILE A 44 1.74 10.81 -38.47
N ARG A 45 0.45 10.40 -38.46
CA ARG A 45 0.06 9.00 -38.19
C ARG A 45 0.72 8.00 -39.13
N LYS A 46 0.80 8.32 -40.44
CA LYS A 46 1.54 7.53 -41.42
C LYS A 46 3.01 7.29 -41.04
N HIS A 47 3.67 8.27 -40.42
CA HIS A 47 5.04 8.13 -39.94
C HIS A 47 5.12 7.15 -38.77
N LEU A 48 4.24 7.31 -37.79
CA LEU A 48 4.16 6.39 -36.64
C LEU A 48 3.80 4.97 -37.09
N SER A 49 2.90 4.82 -38.06
CA SER A 49 2.51 3.53 -38.63
C SER A 49 3.71 2.77 -39.21
N LYS A 50 4.54 3.47 -39.99
CA LYS A 50 5.74 2.88 -40.61
C LYS A 50 6.76 2.39 -39.56
N HIS A 51 6.97 3.15 -38.49
CA HIS A 51 7.99 2.85 -37.47
C HIS A 51 7.50 1.86 -36.41
N SER A 52 6.23 1.92 -36.04
CA SER A 52 5.63 0.98 -35.08
C SER A 52 5.22 -0.33 -35.74
N GLY A 53 4.99 -0.33 -37.06
CA GLY A 53 4.39 -1.44 -37.82
C GLY A 53 2.92 -1.70 -37.46
N VAL A 54 2.25 -0.69 -36.89
CA VAL A 54 0.81 -0.68 -36.61
C VAL A 54 0.10 0.03 -37.75
N SER A 55 -1.05 -0.46 -38.21
CA SER A 55 -1.74 0.18 -39.33
C SER A 55 -2.23 1.59 -38.97
N GLU A 56 -2.21 2.50 -39.94
CA GLU A 56 -2.68 3.89 -39.74
C GLU A 56 -4.15 3.94 -39.30
N ARG A 57 -5.00 3.03 -39.81
CA ARG A 57 -6.40 2.88 -39.39
C ARG A 57 -6.51 2.50 -37.92
N TYR A 58 -5.70 1.55 -37.46
CA TYR A 58 -5.74 1.10 -36.08
C TYR A 58 -5.14 2.15 -35.13
N LEU A 59 -4.10 2.89 -35.55
CA LEU A 59 -3.61 4.06 -34.81
C LEU A 59 -4.68 5.16 -34.67
N ALA A 60 -5.51 5.39 -35.70
CA ALA A 60 -6.61 6.33 -35.60
C ALA A 60 -7.71 5.86 -34.60
N GLN A 61 -7.97 4.56 -34.54
CA GLN A 61 -8.89 3.98 -33.55
C GLN A 61 -8.31 4.07 -32.14
N ALA A 62 -7.02 3.76 -31.98
CA ALA A 62 -6.28 3.90 -30.73
C ALA A 62 -6.31 5.34 -30.20
N GLU A 63 -5.96 6.33 -31.04
CA GLU A 63 -5.97 7.75 -30.66
C GLU A 63 -7.37 8.32 -30.36
N SER A 64 -8.44 7.62 -30.75
CA SER A 64 -9.82 7.99 -30.42
C SER A 64 -10.40 7.21 -29.23
N GLY A 65 -9.59 6.37 -28.58
CA GLY A 65 -10.02 5.53 -27.47
C GLY A 65 -10.90 4.34 -27.86
N LYS A 66 -11.02 4.04 -29.17
CA LYS A 66 -11.91 2.99 -29.70
C LYS A 66 -11.21 1.66 -29.94
N ALA A 67 -9.93 1.55 -29.59
CA ALA A 67 -9.16 0.31 -29.75
C ALA A 67 -8.58 -0.14 -28.42
N ASN A 68 -8.85 -1.40 -28.05
CA ASN A 68 -8.14 -2.06 -26.99
C ASN A 68 -6.76 -2.49 -27.49
N LEU A 69 -5.72 -1.79 -27.03
CA LEU A 69 -4.33 -1.99 -27.44
C LEU A 69 -3.71 -3.14 -26.64
N SER A 70 -3.17 -4.15 -27.32
CA SER A 70 -2.30 -5.11 -26.64
C SER A 70 -1.06 -4.38 -26.10
N VAL A 71 -0.52 -4.88 -24.98
CA VAL A 71 0.72 -4.34 -24.37
C VAL A 71 1.88 -4.35 -25.38
N SER A 72 1.94 -5.36 -26.25
CA SER A 72 2.94 -5.46 -27.31
C SER A 72 2.82 -4.34 -28.37
N LEU A 73 1.61 -3.91 -28.72
CA LEU A 73 1.39 -2.79 -29.65
C LEU A 73 1.74 -1.45 -28.99
N LEU A 74 1.33 -1.28 -27.73
CA LEU A 74 1.69 -0.13 -26.90
C LEU A 74 3.22 0.04 -26.81
N TRP A 75 3.96 -1.05 -26.55
CA TRP A 75 5.42 -1.03 -26.52
C TRP A 75 6.04 -0.66 -27.87
N ARG A 76 5.51 -1.19 -28.99
CA ARG A 76 5.98 -0.84 -30.34
C ARG A 76 5.73 0.64 -30.67
N ILE A 77 4.57 1.17 -30.27
CA ILE A 77 4.23 2.59 -30.44
C ILE A 77 5.16 3.47 -29.60
N ALA A 78 5.41 3.12 -28.33
CA ALA A 78 6.34 3.85 -27.46
C ALA A 78 7.75 3.89 -28.05
N ARG A 79 8.27 2.73 -28.48
CA ARG A 79 9.59 2.61 -29.11
C ARG A 79 9.68 3.41 -30.41
N ALA A 80 8.64 3.39 -31.24
CA ALA A 80 8.58 4.17 -32.49
C ALA A 80 8.51 5.69 -32.26
N MET A 81 8.01 6.12 -31.11
CA MET A 81 8.00 7.52 -30.68
C MET A 81 9.20 7.88 -29.80
N GLU A 82 10.11 6.93 -29.53
CA GLU A 82 11.29 7.08 -28.66
C GLU A 82 10.93 7.65 -27.27
N VAL A 83 9.86 7.15 -26.67
CA VAL A 83 9.41 7.47 -25.31
C VAL A 83 9.37 6.20 -24.46
N GLN A 84 9.39 6.36 -23.14
CA GLN A 84 9.15 5.23 -22.25
C GLN A 84 7.68 4.79 -22.34
N LEU A 85 7.42 3.50 -22.16
CA LEU A 85 6.05 2.96 -22.20
C LEU A 85 5.14 3.64 -21.16
N THR A 86 5.69 3.97 -20.00
CA THR A 86 5.00 4.67 -18.90
C THR A 86 4.52 6.06 -19.29
N GLU A 87 5.12 6.73 -20.28
CA GLU A 87 4.66 8.04 -20.76
C GLU A 87 3.33 7.94 -21.52
N LEU A 88 3.04 6.78 -22.13
CA LEU A 88 1.78 6.51 -22.84
C LEU A 88 0.64 6.17 -21.89
N LEU A 89 0.96 5.65 -20.72
CA LEU A 89 -0.02 5.28 -19.72
C LEU A 89 -0.41 6.53 -18.90
N PRO A 90 -1.71 6.76 -18.64
CA PRO A 90 -2.12 7.72 -17.64
C PRO A 90 -1.54 7.28 -16.28
N ASN A 91 -0.91 8.21 -15.56
CA ASN A 91 -0.56 7.94 -14.17
C ASN A 91 -1.87 7.72 -13.41
N ALA A 92 -2.08 6.52 -12.87
CA ALA A 92 -3.25 6.19 -12.04
C ALA A 92 -3.30 6.97 -10.72
N SER A 93 -2.34 7.87 -10.47
CA SER A 93 -2.32 8.78 -9.33
C SER A 93 -1.84 10.15 -9.80
N ALA A 94 -2.74 11.14 -9.80
CA ALA A 94 -2.35 12.54 -9.75
C ALA A 94 -1.75 12.77 -8.34
N ALA A 95 -0.51 13.21 -8.17
CA ALA A 95 0.09 14.36 -8.82
C ALA A 95 1.54 14.11 -9.29
N PRO A 96 1.91 14.49 -10.54
CA PRO A 96 3.31 14.60 -10.89
C PRO A 96 3.93 15.72 -10.06
N GLY A 97 4.83 15.38 -9.15
CA GLY A 97 5.64 16.38 -8.45
C GLY A 97 6.29 17.36 -9.45
N SER A 98 6.51 18.61 -9.03
CA SER A 98 7.14 19.64 -9.88
C SER A 98 8.39 19.07 -10.59
N PRO A 99 8.55 19.28 -11.91
CA PRO A 99 9.76 18.83 -12.64
C PRO A 99 11.05 19.32 -11.98
N ALA A 100 11.01 20.49 -11.33
CA ALA A 100 12.14 21.01 -10.56
C ALA A 100 12.46 20.15 -9.32
N LEU A 101 11.44 19.66 -8.61
CA LEU A 101 11.61 18.76 -7.47
C LEU A 101 12.19 17.42 -7.93
N GLN A 102 11.71 16.86 -9.04
CA GLN A 102 12.27 15.62 -9.59
C GLN A 102 13.73 15.77 -10.00
N MET A 103 14.09 16.87 -10.67
CA MET A 103 15.48 17.18 -11.02
C MET A 103 16.37 17.36 -9.78
N MET A 104 15.82 17.93 -8.70
CA MET A 104 16.56 18.11 -7.45
C MET A 104 16.80 16.75 -6.78
N LEU A 105 15.75 15.92 -6.61
CA LEU A 105 15.84 14.59 -6.02
C LEU A 105 16.79 13.66 -6.79
N ALA A 106 16.79 13.72 -8.12
CA ALA A 106 17.67 12.93 -8.98
C ALA A 106 19.17 13.27 -8.83
N ARG A 107 19.50 14.43 -8.23
CA ARG A 107 20.89 14.85 -7.96
C ARG A 107 21.37 14.48 -6.55
N LEU A 108 20.47 14.03 -5.67
CA LEU A 108 20.80 13.67 -4.31
C LEU A 108 21.39 12.25 -4.27
N ASN A 109 22.44 12.06 -3.49
CA ASN A 109 22.92 10.73 -3.13
C ASN A 109 22.02 10.09 -2.04
N ALA A 110 22.26 8.82 -1.68
CA ALA A 110 21.42 8.09 -0.73
C ALA A 110 21.29 8.80 0.63
N GLU A 111 22.38 9.28 1.19
CA GLU A 111 22.40 10.00 2.48
C GLU A 111 21.63 11.32 2.40
N GLN A 112 21.77 12.05 1.30
CA GLN A 112 21.04 13.30 1.05
C GLN A 112 19.55 13.07 0.80
N GLN A 113 19.18 11.97 0.15
CA GLN A 113 17.77 11.59 -0.03
C GLN A 113 17.12 11.29 1.31
N GLU A 114 17.83 10.61 2.22
CA GLU A 114 17.35 10.30 3.56
C GLU A 114 17.17 11.57 4.40
N ALA A 115 18.16 12.47 4.39
CA ALA A 115 18.05 13.77 5.06
C ALA A 115 16.91 14.64 4.49
N ALA A 116 16.74 14.65 3.15
CA ALA A 116 15.64 15.36 2.50
C ALA A 116 14.27 14.78 2.87
N LEU A 117 14.15 13.45 2.90
CA LEU A 117 12.94 12.77 3.32
C LEU A 117 12.59 13.11 4.77
N GLU A 118 13.58 13.13 5.67
CA GLU A 118 13.37 13.48 7.07
C GLU A 118 12.86 14.93 7.23
N LEU A 119 13.44 15.87 6.48
CA LEU A 119 12.96 17.26 6.45
C LEU A 119 11.53 17.37 5.94
N LEU A 120 11.19 16.65 4.87
CA LEU A 120 9.83 16.63 4.32
C LEU A 120 8.84 16.02 5.31
N LYS A 121 9.20 14.90 5.96
CA LYS A 121 8.41 14.28 7.02
C LYS A 121 8.15 15.26 8.17
N ARG A 122 9.20 15.92 8.69
CA ARG A 122 9.05 16.90 9.77
C ARG A 122 8.15 18.08 9.37
N ARG A 123 8.27 18.58 8.14
CA ARG A 123 7.62 19.82 7.69
C ARG A 123 6.20 19.65 7.14
N PHE A 124 5.88 18.50 6.58
CA PHE A 124 4.61 18.29 5.87
C PHE A 124 3.78 17.15 6.45
N VAL A 125 4.42 16.11 7.00
CA VAL A 125 3.72 14.99 7.64
C VAL A 125 3.45 15.31 9.12
N LYS A 126 4.47 15.72 9.87
CA LYS A 126 4.37 15.98 11.33
C LYS A 126 3.91 17.40 11.69
N SER A 127 3.47 18.22 10.73
CA SER A 127 3.02 19.61 10.98
C SER A 127 1.52 19.77 11.22
N GLY A 128 0.73 18.68 11.24
CA GLY A 128 -0.71 18.70 11.48
C GLY A 128 -1.17 18.35 12.91
N GLY A 129 -0.32 17.71 13.70
CA GLY A 129 -0.62 17.28 15.07
C GLY A 129 0.57 16.55 15.67
N GLN A 130 0.74 16.61 16.99
CA GLN A 130 1.71 15.79 17.70
C GLN A 130 1.22 14.34 17.60
N VAL A 131 1.99 13.48 16.93
CA VAL A 131 1.68 12.05 16.84
C VAL A 131 1.55 11.49 18.26
N GLN A 132 0.42 10.86 18.54
CA GLN A 132 0.12 10.23 19.83
C GLN A 132 -0.09 8.74 19.55
N GLY A 133 0.47 7.88 20.40
CA GLY A 133 0.41 6.45 20.20
C GLY A 133 1.43 5.89 19.21
N VAL A 134 1.43 4.56 19.13
CA VAL A 134 2.42 3.76 18.38
C VAL A 134 1.70 2.73 17.54
N ALA A 135 2.16 2.54 16.31
CA ALA A 135 1.67 1.48 15.43
C ALA A 135 2.78 0.50 15.06
N LEU A 136 2.54 -0.79 15.28
CA LEU A 136 3.45 -1.87 14.94
C LEU A 136 3.10 -2.44 13.57
N VAL A 137 4.05 -2.38 12.64
CA VAL A 137 3.96 -2.96 11.30
C VAL A 137 4.96 -4.09 11.13
N GLY A 138 4.68 -5.03 10.22
CA GLY A 138 5.55 -6.17 9.95
C GLY A 138 4.76 -7.42 9.59
N LEU A 139 5.44 -8.42 9.05
CA LEU A 139 4.79 -9.69 8.71
C LEU A 139 4.28 -10.43 9.95
N ARG A 140 3.40 -11.39 9.70
CA ARG A 140 2.96 -12.32 10.74
C ARG A 140 4.16 -13.10 11.30
N GLY A 141 4.13 -13.41 12.60
CA GLY A 141 5.28 -14.03 13.27
C GLY A 141 6.39 -13.05 13.66
N ALA A 142 6.35 -11.76 13.26
CA ALA A 142 7.34 -10.77 13.70
C ALA A 142 7.38 -10.57 15.22
N GLY A 143 6.29 -10.89 15.92
CA GLY A 143 6.13 -10.65 17.36
C GLY A 143 5.33 -9.39 17.71
N LYS A 144 4.67 -8.75 16.73
CA LYS A 144 3.85 -7.54 16.93
C LYS A 144 2.84 -7.68 18.07
N THR A 145 2.00 -8.71 18.07
CA THR A 145 1.00 -8.92 19.13
C THR A 145 1.62 -8.99 20.52
N ARG A 146 2.73 -9.74 20.66
CA ARG A 146 3.41 -9.91 21.94
C ARG A 146 4.09 -8.63 22.42
N LEU A 147 4.85 -7.98 21.55
CA LEU A 147 5.55 -6.73 21.87
C LEU A 147 4.57 -5.58 22.11
N GLY A 148 3.52 -5.49 21.30
CA GLY A 148 2.47 -4.47 21.43
C GLY A 148 1.67 -4.63 22.71
N SER A 149 1.28 -5.85 23.08
CA SER A 149 0.63 -6.11 24.38
C SER A 149 1.51 -5.70 25.55
N LEU A 150 2.80 -6.08 25.55
CA LEU A 150 3.73 -5.71 26.62
C LEU A 150 3.89 -4.18 26.73
N LEU A 151 4.03 -3.50 25.59
CA LEU A 151 4.16 -2.04 25.55
C LEU A 151 2.88 -1.35 26.05
N ALA A 152 1.72 -1.83 25.63
CA ALA A 152 0.43 -1.30 26.07
C ALA A 152 0.22 -1.50 27.58
N ASP A 153 0.57 -2.68 28.11
CA ASP A 153 0.47 -2.98 29.54
C ASP A 153 1.41 -2.10 30.38
N GLU A 154 2.64 -1.89 29.92
CA GLU A 154 3.64 -1.04 30.59
C GLU A 154 3.17 0.41 30.71
N TYR A 155 2.61 0.97 29.64
CA TYR A 155 2.13 2.35 29.60
C TYR A 155 0.65 2.51 29.97
N LYS A 156 -0.05 1.40 30.30
CA LYS A 156 -1.49 1.36 30.62
C LYS A 156 -2.38 1.97 29.54
N LEU A 157 -2.03 1.70 28.27
CA LEU A 157 -2.76 2.17 27.10
C LEU A 157 -3.58 1.04 26.46
N PRO A 158 -4.60 1.38 25.66
CA PRO A 158 -5.31 0.39 24.86
C PRO A 158 -4.36 -0.29 23.87
N PHE A 159 -4.45 -1.63 23.78
CA PHE A 159 -3.85 -2.40 22.70
C PHE A 159 -4.91 -2.74 21.66
N ILE A 160 -4.81 -2.15 20.47
CA ILE A 160 -5.80 -2.28 19.40
C ILE A 160 -5.21 -3.14 18.28
N ARG A 161 -5.82 -4.30 17.99
CA ARG A 161 -5.49 -5.08 16.80
C ARG A 161 -6.42 -4.68 15.67
N LEU A 162 -5.88 -4.12 14.59
CA LEU A 162 -6.68 -3.72 13.43
C LEU A 162 -7.49 -4.89 12.84
N GLY A 163 -6.96 -6.11 12.93
CA GLY A 163 -7.69 -7.31 12.51
C GLY A 163 -9.02 -7.49 13.25
N ASP A 164 -9.05 -7.22 14.56
CA ASP A 164 -10.27 -7.35 15.37
C ASP A 164 -11.28 -6.27 14.99
N VAL A 165 -10.82 -5.03 14.82
CA VAL A 165 -11.66 -3.90 14.38
C VAL A 165 -12.26 -4.17 13.00
N ILE A 166 -11.51 -4.81 12.09
CA ILE A 166 -12.02 -5.22 10.77
C ILE A 166 -13.14 -6.24 10.92
N GLU A 167 -12.98 -7.26 11.76
CA GLU A 167 -14.01 -8.29 11.99
C GLU A 167 -15.25 -7.70 12.67
N GLU A 168 -15.06 -6.76 13.60
CA GLU A 168 -16.15 -6.02 14.24
C GLU A 168 -16.94 -5.18 13.22
N ILE A 169 -16.28 -4.43 12.34
CA ILE A 169 -16.97 -3.65 11.31
C ILE A 169 -17.66 -4.56 10.29
N ALA A 170 -17.00 -5.64 9.87
CA ALA A 170 -17.52 -6.57 8.88
C ALA A 170 -18.61 -7.49 9.43
N GLN A 171 -18.72 -7.64 10.76
CA GLN A 171 -19.59 -8.61 11.44
C GLN A 171 -19.37 -10.06 10.95
N MET A 172 -18.14 -10.37 10.53
CA MET A 172 -17.71 -11.68 10.04
C MET A 172 -16.20 -11.79 10.14
N SER A 173 -15.67 -13.01 10.07
CA SER A 173 -14.22 -13.22 10.10
C SER A 173 -13.54 -12.65 8.85
N ILE A 174 -12.24 -12.33 8.98
CA ILE A 174 -11.44 -11.89 7.82
C ILE A 174 -11.47 -12.94 6.69
N GLY A 175 -11.49 -14.23 7.03
CA GLY A 175 -11.57 -15.32 6.06
C GLY A 175 -12.89 -15.32 5.27
N GLU A 176 -14.01 -15.08 5.94
CA GLU A 176 -15.32 -14.94 5.29
C GLU A 176 -15.40 -13.67 4.45
N LEU A 177 -14.85 -12.56 4.95
CA LEU A 177 -14.79 -11.29 4.22
C LEU A 177 -14.05 -11.44 2.89
N PHE A 178 -12.90 -12.13 2.89
CA PHE A 178 -12.20 -12.46 1.64
C PHE A 178 -13.01 -13.39 0.73
N SER A 179 -13.68 -14.39 1.29
CA SER A 179 -14.44 -15.37 0.50
C SER A 179 -15.68 -14.77 -0.18
N LEU A 180 -16.35 -13.82 0.48
CA LEU A 180 -17.60 -13.19 0.00
C LEU A 180 -17.35 -11.92 -0.80
N GLY A 181 -16.47 -11.04 -0.32
CA GLY A 181 -16.23 -9.70 -0.87
C GLY A 181 -14.92 -9.53 -1.62
N GLY A 182 -14.04 -10.54 -1.57
CA GLY A 182 -12.72 -10.49 -2.20
C GLY A 182 -11.78 -9.45 -1.58
N GLN A 183 -10.64 -9.25 -2.24
CA GLN A 183 -9.59 -8.34 -1.78
C GLN A 183 -10.07 -6.90 -1.64
N HIS A 184 -10.87 -6.41 -2.60
CA HIS A 184 -11.33 -5.03 -2.62
C HIS A 184 -12.22 -4.69 -1.42
N ALA A 185 -13.16 -5.58 -1.06
CA ALA A 185 -13.97 -5.39 0.13
C ALA A 185 -13.13 -5.36 1.40
N TYR A 186 -12.17 -6.28 1.53
CA TYR A 186 -11.22 -6.29 2.64
C TYR A 186 -10.47 -4.97 2.76
N ARG A 187 -9.89 -4.44 1.66
CA ARG A 187 -9.15 -3.16 1.70
C ARG A 187 -10.01 -1.97 2.11
N ARG A 188 -11.26 -1.93 1.64
CA ARG A 188 -12.21 -0.88 2.03
C ARG A 188 -12.48 -0.92 3.54
N ILE A 189 -12.73 -2.10 4.09
CA ILE A 189 -12.98 -2.26 5.54
C ILE A 189 -11.68 -2.04 6.34
N GLU A 190 -10.52 -2.48 5.86
CA GLU A 190 -9.21 -2.24 6.51
C GLU A 190 -8.94 -0.74 6.65
N ARG A 191 -9.24 0.04 5.59
CA ARG A 191 -9.14 1.51 5.66
C ARG A 191 -10.12 2.10 6.67
N GLN A 192 -11.38 1.67 6.65
CA GLN A 192 -12.40 2.15 7.58
C GLN A 192 -12.02 1.83 9.05
N ALA A 193 -11.50 0.62 9.30
CA ALA A 193 -11.03 0.21 10.61
C ALA A 193 -9.89 1.09 11.11
N LEU A 194 -8.94 1.45 10.24
CA LEU A 194 -7.86 2.38 10.58
C LEU A 194 -8.39 3.78 10.88
N GLU A 195 -9.26 4.33 10.02
CA GLU A 195 -9.86 5.66 10.22
C GLU A 195 -10.62 5.71 11.56
N GLN A 196 -11.46 4.71 11.85
CA GLN A 196 -12.15 4.60 13.13
C GLN A 196 -11.19 4.48 14.32
N THR A 197 -10.11 3.71 14.18
CA THR A 197 -9.09 3.54 15.24
C THR A 197 -8.38 4.85 15.53
N ILE A 198 -7.97 5.60 14.50
CA ILE A 198 -7.34 6.93 14.65
C ILE A 198 -8.28 7.89 15.38
N GLU A 199 -9.55 7.92 15.02
CA GLU A 199 -10.53 8.84 15.62
C GLU A 199 -10.84 8.50 17.09
N THR A 200 -10.95 7.21 17.41
CA THR A 200 -11.38 6.74 18.74
C THR A 200 -10.24 6.54 19.72
N HIS A 201 -9.06 6.19 19.22
CA HIS A 201 -7.89 5.82 20.02
C HIS A 201 -6.62 6.57 19.57
N PRO A 202 -6.62 7.92 19.59
CA PRO A 202 -5.45 8.69 19.20
C PRO A 202 -4.22 8.44 20.08
N LEU A 203 -4.38 7.90 21.30
CA LEU A 203 -3.28 7.47 22.16
C LEU A 203 -3.46 5.98 22.50
N ALA A 204 -2.87 5.11 21.67
CA ALA A 204 -2.94 3.66 21.82
C ALA A 204 -1.71 2.97 21.21
N VAL A 205 -1.56 1.67 21.50
CA VAL A 205 -0.65 0.79 20.77
C VAL A 205 -1.46 0.00 19.76
N VAL A 206 -1.19 0.19 18.48
CA VAL A 206 -1.95 -0.42 17.37
C VAL A 206 -1.12 -1.51 16.70
N GLU A 207 -1.68 -2.69 16.48
CA GLU A 207 -1.11 -3.72 15.61
C GLU A 207 -1.79 -3.70 14.24
N SER A 208 -0.99 -3.60 13.17
CA SER A 208 -1.48 -3.67 11.79
C SER A 208 -1.41 -5.09 11.19
N GLY A 209 -2.23 -5.33 10.16
CA GLY A 209 -2.04 -6.45 9.25
C GLY A 209 -0.73 -6.32 8.45
N GLY A 210 -0.08 -7.45 8.13
CA GLY A 210 1.18 -7.45 7.38
C GLY A 210 1.04 -7.08 5.89
N SER A 211 -0.20 -6.92 5.40
CA SER A 211 -0.51 -6.47 4.03
C SER A 211 -0.92 -5.01 3.96
N LEU A 212 -1.07 -4.31 5.10
CA LEU A 212 -1.53 -2.92 5.11
C LEU A 212 -0.54 -2.01 4.36
N VAL A 213 0.75 -2.30 4.47
CA VAL A 213 1.82 -1.53 3.81
C VAL A 213 1.74 -1.49 2.28
N THR A 214 1.01 -2.42 1.65
CA THR A 214 0.86 -2.43 0.18
C THR A 214 -0.25 -1.48 -0.31
N GLU A 215 -1.04 -0.90 0.59
CA GLU A 215 -2.07 0.09 0.27
C GLU A 215 -1.56 1.48 0.63
N SER A 216 -1.02 2.19 -0.35
CA SER A 216 -0.32 3.48 -0.16
C SER A 216 -1.11 4.49 0.67
N ASP A 217 -2.41 4.60 0.41
CA ASP A 217 -3.28 5.61 1.02
C ASP A 217 -3.63 5.25 2.46
N THR A 218 -3.86 3.97 2.74
CA THR A 218 -4.14 3.48 4.10
C THR A 218 -2.87 3.51 4.94
N TYR A 219 -1.74 3.12 4.36
CA TYR A 219 -0.47 3.12 5.05
C TYR A 219 0.04 4.54 5.35
N SER A 220 -0.11 5.49 4.42
CA SER A 220 0.22 6.89 4.68
C SER A 220 -0.57 7.46 5.86
N ARG A 221 -1.87 7.14 5.98
CA ARG A 221 -2.66 7.51 7.17
C ARG A 221 -2.11 6.93 8.47
N LEU A 222 -1.63 5.69 8.46
CA LEU A 222 -1.00 5.08 9.64
C LEU A 222 0.28 5.83 10.02
N LEU A 223 1.15 6.11 9.04
CA LEU A 223 2.41 6.86 9.21
C LEU A 223 2.17 8.30 9.71
N ASP A 224 1.07 8.92 9.29
CA ASP A 224 0.75 10.31 9.62
C ASP A 224 0.17 10.46 11.05
N ASN A 225 -0.44 9.41 11.60
CA ASN A 225 -1.18 9.49 12.86
C ASN A 225 -0.50 8.76 14.04
N TYR A 226 0.39 7.81 13.79
CA TYR A 226 1.08 7.03 14.83
C TYR A 226 2.59 7.01 14.62
N PHE A 227 3.34 6.85 15.71
CA PHE A 227 4.76 6.55 15.60
C PHE A 227 4.90 5.10 15.15
N THR A 228 5.44 4.90 13.96
CA THR A 228 5.42 3.57 13.34
C THR A 228 6.71 2.81 13.58
N VAL A 229 6.57 1.58 14.08
CA VAL A 229 7.70 0.68 14.32
C VAL A 229 7.56 -0.56 13.44
N TRP A 230 8.51 -0.74 12.53
CA TRP A 230 8.65 -1.98 11.79
C TRP A 230 9.31 -3.03 12.69
N VAL A 231 8.51 -4.00 13.12
CA VAL A 231 9.01 -5.19 13.81
C VAL A 231 9.53 -6.17 12.75
N LYS A 232 10.86 -6.23 12.63
CA LYS A 232 11.57 -7.07 11.66
C LYS A 232 12.00 -8.38 12.29
N ALA A 233 11.94 -9.46 11.53
CA ALA A 233 12.56 -10.73 11.85
C ALA A 233 13.09 -11.37 10.56
N THR A 234 14.01 -12.34 10.66
CA THR A 234 14.40 -13.11 9.47
C THR A 234 13.25 -13.98 8.99
N ALA A 235 13.25 -14.32 7.70
CA ALA A 235 12.22 -15.14 7.08
C ALA A 235 12.09 -16.50 7.79
N GLU A 236 13.22 -17.09 8.19
CA GLU A 236 13.28 -18.35 8.94
C GLU A 236 12.61 -18.23 10.32
N GLU A 237 12.81 -17.12 11.03
CA GLU A 237 12.17 -16.89 12.33
C GLU A 237 10.68 -16.58 12.21
N HIS A 238 10.27 -15.86 11.16
CA HIS A 238 8.84 -15.69 10.83
C HIS A 238 8.16 -17.05 10.67
N MET A 239 8.77 -17.94 9.87
CA MET A 239 8.23 -19.28 9.63
C MET A 239 8.16 -20.08 10.93
N ASN A 240 9.27 -20.17 11.68
CA ASN A 240 9.31 -20.91 12.95
C ASN A 240 8.23 -20.46 13.93
N ARG A 241 8.08 -19.15 14.13
CA ARG A 241 7.09 -18.60 15.06
C ARG A 241 5.65 -18.82 14.59
N VAL A 242 5.39 -18.83 13.28
CA VAL A 242 4.05 -19.15 12.74
C VAL A 242 3.72 -20.64 12.89
N MET A 243 4.71 -21.52 12.71
CA MET A 243 4.56 -22.96 12.94
C MET A 243 4.23 -23.25 14.42
N ASP A 244 4.96 -22.61 15.35
CA ASP A 244 4.72 -22.76 16.79
C ASP A 244 3.31 -22.28 17.21
N GLN A 245 2.69 -21.38 16.43
CA GLN A 245 1.33 -20.87 16.66
C GLN A 245 0.22 -21.77 16.08
N GLY A 246 0.58 -22.92 15.48
CA GLY A 246 -0.37 -23.91 14.98
C GLY A 246 -1.03 -23.56 13.65
N ASP A 247 -0.53 -22.55 12.93
CA ASP A 247 -1.02 -22.22 11.60
C ASP A 247 -0.23 -22.97 10.53
N MET A 248 -0.83 -24.03 10.01
CA MET A 248 -0.23 -24.92 9.02
C MET A 248 -0.41 -24.44 7.57
N ARG A 249 -1.09 -23.29 7.34
CA ARG A 249 -1.24 -22.70 5.99
C ARG A 249 0.09 -22.48 5.25
N PRO A 250 1.22 -22.16 5.92
CA PRO A 250 2.53 -22.08 5.27
C PRO A 250 3.14 -23.44 4.88
N MET A 251 2.64 -24.58 5.39
CA MET A 251 3.23 -25.91 5.16
C MET A 251 2.67 -26.64 3.93
N ALA A 252 1.69 -26.09 3.21
CA ALA A 252 1.08 -26.79 2.08
C ALA A 252 2.09 -27.13 0.97
N ASP A 253 3.24 -26.42 0.88
CA ASP A 253 4.37 -26.71 -0.01
C ASP A 253 5.70 -26.17 0.58
N ASN A 254 6.35 -26.94 1.45
CA ASN A 254 7.41 -26.49 2.40
C ASN A 254 8.66 -25.81 1.79
N GLU A 255 9.10 -26.17 0.58
CA GLU A 255 10.23 -25.47 -0.08
C GLU A 255 9.78 -24.18 -0.77
N GLN A 256 8.64 -24.21 -1.47
CA GLN A 256 8.10 -23.06 -2.18
C GLN A 256 7.64 -21.97 -1.21
N ALA A 257 7.04 -22.35 -0.08
CA ALA A 257 6.53 -21.40 0.91
C ALA A 257 7.63 -20.54 1.56
N MET A 258 8.83 -21.08 1.74
CA MET A 258 9.96 -20.32 2.28
C MET A 258 10.49 -19.32 1.23
N GLU A 259 10.54 -19.73 -0.03
CA GLU A 259 10.90 -18.85 -1.14
C GLU A 259 9.86 -17.74 -1.33
N ASP A 260 8.57 -18.08 -1.31
CA ASP A 260 7.46 -17.13 -1.41
C ASP A 260 7.48 -16.13 -0.26
N LEU A 261 7.77 -16.57 0.97
CA LEU A 261 7.91 -15.66 2.11
C LEU A 261 9.11 -14.72 1.94
N LYS A 262 10.23 -15.20 1.39
CA LYS A 262 11.39 -14.35 1.06
C LYS A 262 11.03 -13.33 -0.02
N LEU A 263 10.28 -13.73 -1.04
CA LEU A 263 9.79 -12.85 -2.10
C LEU A 263 8.86 -11.77 -1.52
N ILE A 264 7.88 -12.15 -0.71
CA ILE A 264 6.96 -11.21 -0.05
C ILE A 264 7.72 -10.21 0.84
N LEU A 265 8.73 -10.68 1.59
CA LEU A 265 9.59 -9.80 2.39
C LEU A 265 10.35 -8.81 1.52
N ALA A 266 10.96 -9.28 0.43
CA ALA A 266 11.72 -8.44 -0.48
C ALA A 266 10.81 -7.40 -1.18
N GLU A 267 9.61 -7.80 -1.60
CA GLU A 267 8.63 -6.92 -2.23
C GLU A 267 8.14 -5.83 -1.29
N ARG A 268 7.94 -6.13 0.01
CA ARG A 268 7.38 -5.20 0.99
C ARG A 268 8.43 -4.44 1.80
N GLU A 269 9.71 -4.74 1.62
CA GLU A 269 10.78 -4.15 2.43
C GLU A 269 10.86 -2.63 2.25
N ALA A 270 10.64 -2.14 1.03
CA ALA A 270 10.67 -0.71 0.74
C ALA A 270 9.58 0.05 1.51
N GLU A 271 8.37 -0.50 1.56
CA GLU A 271 7.23 0.08 2.27
C GLU A 271 7.41 -0.05 3.77
N TYR A 272 7.86 -1.20 4.28
CA TYR A 272 8.15 -1.34 5.72
C TYR A 272 9.22 -0.37 6.21
N ARG A 273 10.23 -0.08 5.37
CA ARG A 273 11.29 0.90 5.69
C ARG A 273 10.77 2.34 5.80
N MET A 274 9.54 2.62 5.36
CA MET A 274 8.92 3.94 5.55
C MET A 274 8.57 4.23 7.02
N ALA A 275 8.50 3.21 7.87
CA ALA A 275 8.25 3.33 9.30
C ALA A 275 9.28 4.26 9.97
N ASP A 276 8.91 4.91 11.09
CA ASP A 276 9.79 5.81 11.82
C ASP A 276 10.96 5.08 12.50
N TYR A 277 10.77 3.81 12.88
CA TYR A 277 11.79 3.00 13.55
C TYR A 277 11.79 1.56 13.06
N ILE A 278 12.97 0.94 13.02
CA ILE A 278 13.14 -0.48 12.70
C ILE A 278 13.59 -1.22 13.96
N LEU A 279 12.74 -2.10 14.46
CA LEU A 279 13.06 -2.99 15.57
C LEU A 279 13.35 -4.39 15.04
N ASP A 280 14.62 -4.75 14.92
CA ASP A 280 15.02 -6.11 14.56
C ASP A 280 14.93 -7.03 15.78
N THR A 281 14.07 -8.05 15.69
CA THR A 281 13.82 -9.06 16.72
C THR A 281 14.59 -10.36 16.47
N SER A 282 15.37 -10.43 15.40
CA SER A 282 16.08 -11.63 14.97
C SER A 282 17.09 -12.07 16.02
N ARG A 283 16.98 -13.31 16.50
CA ARG A 283 17.86 -13.93 17.52
C ARG A 283 17.94 -13.16 18.84
N ARG A 284 16.96 -12.32 19.14
CA ARG A 284 16.91 -11.51 20.36
C ARG A 284 15.80 -11.99 21.27
N LYS A 285 15.99 -11.84 22.59
CA LYS A 285 14.95 -12.20 23.56
C LYS A 285 13.86 -11.14 23.50
N VAL A 286 12.62 -11.57 23.70
CA VAL A 286 11.45 -10.67 23.72
C VAL A 286 11.63 -9.52 24.70
N LEU A 287 12.23 -9.78 25.87
CA LEU A 287 12.48 -8.77 26.90
C LEU A 287 13.42 -7.66 26.42
N ASP A 288 14.49 -8.01 25.71
CA ASP A 288 15.44 -7.02 25.19
C ASP A 288 14.78 -6.15 24.12
N CYS A 289 13.96 -6.77 23.26
CA CYS A 289 13.18 -6.07 22.24
C CYS A 289 12.08 -5.19 22.84
N SER A 290 11.41 -5.63 23.91
CA SER A 290 10.38 -4.82 24.57
C SER A 290 10.96 -3.59 25.26
N LEU A 291 12.14 -3.72 25.89
CA LEU A 291 12.84 -2.58 26.48
C LEU A 291 13.29 -1.55 25.43
N GLU A 292 13.82 -2.03 24.29
CA GLU A 292 14.16 -1.13 23.18
C GLU A 292 12.92 -0.44 22.61
N LEU A 293 11.83 -1.19 22.42
CA LEU A 293 10.56 -0.65 21.92
C LEU A 293 10.01 0.42 22.86
N ALA A 294 9.98 0.14 24.17
CA ALA A 294 9.53 1.10 25.18
C ALA A 294 10.36 2.39 25.13
N ARG A 295 11.69 2.27 25.02
CA ARG A 295 12.59 3.42 24.96
C ARG A 295 12.40 4.27 23.70
N CYS A 296 12.21 3.67 22.52
CA CYS A 296 12.05 4.44 21.29
C CYS A 296 10.65 5.06 21.17
N CYS A 297 9.66 4.51 21.89
CA CYS A 297 8.27 4.94 21.84
C CYS A 297 7.86 5.89 22.97
N GLU A 298 8.68 6.05 24.01
CA GLU A 298 8.34 6.77 25.25
C GLU A 298 7.73 8.15 25.00
N GLU A 299 8.34 8.96 24.13
CA GLU A 299 7.89 10.32 23.80
C GLU A 299 6.51 10.37 23.12
N TYR A 300 6.07 9.28 22.51
CA TYR A 300 4.80 9.17 21.78
C TYR A 300 3.69 8.52 22.62
N LEU A 301 4.05 7.90 23.75
CA LEU A 301 3.13 7.18 24.64
C LEU A 301 2.82 7.96 25.93
N GLN A 302 3.62 8.96 26.29
CA GLN A 302 3.35 9.83 27.44
C GLN A 302 2.28 10.88 27.06
N SER A 303 1.13 10.84 27.74
CA SER A 303 0.17 11.93 27.71
C SER A 303 0.83 13.22 28.19
N GLY A 304 0.45 14.36 27.61
CA GLY A 304 1.02 15.68 27.92
C GLY A 304 0.80 16.18 29.34
N GLU A 305 1.32 15.51 30.37
CA GLU A 305 1.35 15.96 31.77
C GLU A 305 2.45 17.01 32.04
N SER A 306 3.13 17.54 31.02
CA SER A 306 4.12 18.62 31.17
C SER A 306 3.60 20.04 30.84
N ALA A 307 2.28 20.24 30.81
CA ALA A 307 1.66 21.56 30.75
C ALA A 307 0.81 21.82 32.01
N GLY A 308 1.48 21.91 33.16
CA GLY A 308 0.92 22.34 34.44
C GLY A 308 1.83 23.38 35.09
#